data_AF-B8EP73-F1
#
_entry.id   AF-B8EP73-F1
#
_cell.length_a   1.000
_cell.length_b   1.000
_cell.length_c   1.000
_cell.angle_alpha   90.00
_cell.angle_beta   90.00
_cell.angle_gamma   90.00
#
_symmetry.space_group_name_H-M   'P 1'
#
loop_
_entity.id
_entity.type
_entity.pdbx_description
1 polymer ?
#
loop_
_entity_poly.entity_id
_entity_poly.type
_entity_poly.pdbx_seq_one_letter_code
_entity_poly.pdbx_strand_id
1 'polypeptide(L)'
;MEKAFDSADLKDTRVPLIIPFAAASALGVVALCLGSSLPVVLMCVAGITVSFLPLHLYGRDLYSMVAILFSARYLIIALLLKIGYGQSLDSYLFDAAAAYGWTLVLMVIVTLIVLLARRWDPGKQFFEFATDPPSLRKLALISFSIGVSCLAVIGSRGGGDGEASAGPIMVIAAALVSFIVLGLAAEAIRSVELSGGKKLFSPLLAGMFGFTFLAVIALNQRAFLFDAVLGVALVGIMYRAISPRLIVFGLVFAVIFANFLSPLTLYLRSQRGVGISQFIDIASQTATRMIVDPEFRRTVVETTKFAQTQNFTEDTAFDYFGDRSNIANRLSHVALLDAVLNGVRTRTYVGFPAVEKNLAGVMPGFLGFKKDGVSVGDWLAWHTGLLEPPYTTYIVYSLPMEAYTTWGWIGFLTYPFIFLLPVLVIFSRLSSFRLRAPVSIFLFADMQHALIESTSDGFMNLVMREIVVLAIVLGAIHFVFFRERPPRIARHLVKAALLREPRRVLARRHGN
;
A
#
# COMPACT_ATOMS: atom_id res chain seq x y z
N MET A 1 24.95 -24.82 -7.35
CA MET A 1 23.86 -24.14 -6.61
C MET A 1 22.99 -23.32 -7.59
N GLU A 2 22.74 -23.87 -8.79
CA GLU A 2 22.11 -23.18 -9.94
C GLU A 2 20.66 -23.67 -10.15
N LYS A 3 20.14 -24.48 -9.21
CA LYS A 3 18.76 -25.02 -9.19
C LYS A 3 17.78 -24.23 -8.33
N ALA A 4 18.13 -23.05 -7.80
CA ALA A 4 17.34 -22.41 -6.75
C ALA A 4 16.22 -21.46 -7.22
N PHE A 5 16.12 -21.16 -8.51
CA PHE A 5 15.13 -20.20 -9.01
C PHE A 5 14.28 -20.66 -10.21
N ASP A 6 14.58 -21.83 -10.80
CA ASP A 6 13.68 -22.45 -11.76
C ASP A 6 12.45 -23.00 -11.03
N SER A 7 11.38 -22.20 -11.06
CA SER A 7 10.08 -22.44 -10.41
C SER A 7 10.14 -22.52 -8.88
N ALA A 8 10.32 -21.37 -8.21
CA ALA A 8 9.97 -21.24 -6.79
C ALA A 8 8.43 -21.28 -6.63
N ASP A 9 7.83 -22.43 -6.92
CA ASP A 9 6.46 -22.71 -6.56
C ASP A 9 6.43 -22.75 -5.03
N LEU A 10 5.86 -21.73 -4.41
CA LEU A 10 5.87 -21.51 -2.96
C LEU A 10 4.93 -22.47 -2.22
N LYS A 11 4.79 -23.71 -2.72
CA LYS A 11 3.91 -24.76 -2.22
C LYS A 11 4.10 -25.01 -0.73
N ASP A 12 5.35 -24.97 -0.26
CA ASP A 12 5.71 -25.14 1.16
C ASP A 12 5.22 -24.01 2.07
N THR A 13 4.62 -22.97 1.48
CA THR A 13 4.06 -21.82 2.19
C THR A 13 2.54 -21.70 2.05
N ARG A 14 1.89 -22.69 1.45
CA ARG A 14 0.43 -22.78 1.39
C ARG A 14 -0.17 -22.83 2.79
N VAL A 15 -1.31 -22.17 2.92
CA VAL A 15 -2.09 -22.15 4.17
C VAL A 15 -3.41 -22.87 3.88
N PRO A 16 -3.75 -23.95 4.60
CA PRO A 16 -5.07 -24.57 4.50
C PRO A 16 -6.18 -23.55 4.78
N LEU A 17 -7.23 -23.52 3.95
CA LEU A 17 -8.37 -22.59 4.11
C LEU A 17 -9.09 -22.72 5.46
N ILE A 18 -9.01 -23.89 6.10
CA ILE A 18 -9.57 -24.10 7.43
C ILE A 18 -8.95 -23.17 8.48
N ILE A 19 -7.71 -22.72 8.31
CA ILE A 19 -7.03 -21.81 9.24
C ILE A 19 -7.67 -20.41 9.23
N PRO A 20 -7.71 -19.67 8.11
CA PRO A 20 -8.38 -18.37 8.07
C PRO A 20 -9.88 -18.50 8.36
N PHE A 21 -10.54 -19.58 7.92
CA PHE A 21 -11.94 -19.85 8.24
C PHE A 21 -12.16 -19.98 9.76
N ALA A 22 -11.36 -20.80 10.45
CA ALA A 22 -11.49 -21.00 11.89
C ALA A 22 -11.17 -19.71 12.66
N ALA A 23 -10.14 -18.97 12.26
CA ALA A 23 -9.78 -17.69 12.87
C ALA A 23 -10.90 -16.64 12.69
N ALA A 24 -11.42 -16.48 11.47
CA ALA A 24 -12.51 -15.56 11.18
C ALA A 24 -13.80 -15.98 11.90
N SER A 25 -14.10 -17.28 11.96
CA SER A 25 -15.28 -17.81 12.65
C SER A 25 -15.19 -17.60 14.16
N ALA A 26 -14.02 -17.80 14.77
CA ALA A 26 -13.82 -17.54 16.19
C ALA A 26 -14.07 -16.06 16.54
N LEU A 27 -13.55 -15.14 15.72
CA LEU A 27 -13.84 -13.71 15.86
C LEU A 27 -15.32 -13.40 15.55
N GLY A 28 -15.92 -14.09 14.59
CA GLY A 28 -17.34 -13.98 14.27
C GLY A 28 -18.25 -14.38 15.42
N VAL A 29 -17.92 -15.44 16.17
CA VAL A 29 -18.63 -15.84 17.39
C VAL A 29 -18.59 -14.73 18.44
N VAL A 30 -17.43 -14.09 18.63
CA VAL A 30 -17.33 -12.92 19.51
C VAL A 30 -18.22 -11.78 19.01
N ALA A 31 -18.23 -11.50 17.70
CA ALA A 31 -19.10 -10.47 17.12
C ALA A 31 -20.60 -10.78 17.28
N LEU A 32 -21.01 -12.05 17.21
CA LEU A 32 -22.38 -12.49 17.53
C LEU A 32 -22.71 -12.24 19.00
N CYS A 33 -21.80 -12.54 19.92
CA CYS A 33 -21.97 -12.25 21.35
C CYS A 33 -22.10 -10.74 21.63
N LEU A 34 -21.51 -9.89 20.80
CA LEU A 34 -21.66 -8.43 20.84
C LEU A 34 -22.96 -7.93 20.17
N GLY A 35 -23.82 -8.82 19.68
CA GLY A 35 -25.13 -8.48 19.11
C GLY A 35 -25.15 -8.23 17.60
N SER A 36 -24.12 -8.68 16.86
CA SER A 36 -24.15 -8.64 15.39
C SER A 36 -25.13 -9.67 14.84
N SER A 37 -25.79 -9.36 13.72
CA SER A 37 -26.68 -10.30 13.05
C SER A 37 -25.93 -11.46 12.39
N LEU A 38 -26.55 -12.64 12.40
CA LEU A 38 -25.96 -13.85 11.82
C LEU A 38 -25.62 -13.69 10.33
N PRO A 39 -26.48 -13.12 9.46
CA PRO A 39 -26.15 -12.94 8.04
C PRO A 39 -24.89 -12.09 7.83
N VAL A 40 -24.73 -10.99 8.57
CA VAL A 40 -23.56 -10.10 8.46
C VAL A 40 -22.28 -10.83 8.87
N VAL A 41 -22.31 -11.56 9.99
CA VAL A 41 -21.16 -12.35 10.44
C VAL A 41 -20.79 -13.42 9.42
N LEU A 42 -21.77 -14.15 8.86
CA LEU A 42 -21.51 -15.16 7.84
C LEU A 42 -20.90 -14.56 6.57
N MET A 43 -21.42 -13.43 6.08
CA MET A 43 -20.87 -12.72 4.93
C MET A 43 -19.43 -12.23 5.18
N CYS A 44 -19.17 -11.69 6.38
CA CYS A 44 -17.84 -11.27 6.80
C CYS A 44 -16.84 -12.44 6.82
N VAL A 45 -17.21 -13.56 7.47
CA VAL A 45 -16.37 -14.76 7.54
C VAL A 45 -16.13 -15.35 6.16
N ALA A 46 -17.15 -15.43 5.31
CA ALA A 46 -17.03 -15.89 3.94
C ALA A 46 -16.10 -15.00 3.11
N GLY A 47 -16.25 -13.67 3.20
CA GLY A 47 -15.43 -12.71 2.46
C GLY A 47 -13.96 -12.76 2.86
N ILE A 48 -13.67 -12.92 4.15
CA ILE A 48 -12.31 -13.16 4.65
C ILE A 48 -11.78 -14.48 4.10
N THR A 49 -12.53 -15.57 4.22
CA THR A 49 -12.07 -16.91 3.81
C THR A 49 -11.79 -17.00 2.31
N VAL A 50 -12.66 -16.46 1.46
CA VAL A 50 -12.51 -16.47 -0.01
C VAL A 50 -11.23 -15.75 -0.43
N SER A 51 -10.89 -14.64 0.22
CA SER A 51 -9.69 -13.85 -0.09
C SER A 51 -8.38 -14.58 0.20
N PHE A 52 -8.42 -15.66 1.00
CA PHE A 52 -7.27 -16.53 1.27
C PHE A 52 -7.16 -17.71 0.28
N LEU A 53 -8.10 -17.87 -0.66
CA LEU A 53 -8.06 -18.92 -1.67
C LEU A 53 -6.76 -18.89 -2.51
N PRO A 54 -6.26 -17.74 -3.00
CA PRO A 54 -4.98 -17.70 -3.71
C PRO A 54 -3.81 -18.20 -2.85
N LEU A 55 -3.79 -17.85 -1.56
CA LEU A 55 -2.76 -18.30 -0.61
C LEU A 55 -2.79 -19.83 -0.41
N HIS A 56 -3.99 -20.42 -0.40
CA HIS A 56 -4.17 -21.86 -0.33
C HIS A 56 -3.66 -22.58 -1.58
N LEU A 57 -3.96 -22.04 -2.77
CA LEU A 57 -3.60 -22.66 -4.04
C LEU A 57 -2.11 -22.48 -4.39
N TYR A 58 -1.55 -21.30 -4.12
CA TYR A 58 -0.25 -20.88 -4.66
C TYR A 58 0.82 -20.55 -3.60
N GLY A 59 0.44 -20.47 -2.32
CA GLY A 59 1.36 -20.07 -1.26
C GLY A 59 1.57 -18.56 -1.19
N ARG A 60 2.62 -18.12 -0.48
CA ARG A 60 2.90 -16.72 -0.13
C ARG A 60 3.51 -15.94 -1.30
N ASP A 61 2.82 -15.87 -2.42
CA ASP A 61 3.13 -14.93 -3.50
C ASP A 61 2.45 -13.57 -3.28
N LEU A 62 2.88 -12.56 -4.04
CA LEU A 62 2.35 -11.20 -3.89
C LEU A 62 0.91 -11.09 -4.39
N TYR A 63 0.49 -11.93 -5.34
CA TYR A 63 -0.92 -12.06 -5.74
C TYR A 63 -1.82 -12.40 -4.56
N SER A 64 -1.42 -13.40 -3.77
CA SER A 64 -2.15 -13.77 -2.57
C SER A 64 -2.19 -12.64 -1.54
N MET A 65 -1.12 -11.85 -1.43
CA MET A 65 -1.10 -10.67 -0.57
C MET A 65 -2.06 -9.57 -1.05
N VAL A 66 -2.29 -9.41 -2.36
CA VAL A 66 -3.28 -8.44 -2.89
C VAL A 66 -4.67 -8.78 -2.34
N ALA A 67 -5.12 -10.02 -2.52
CA ALA A 67 -6.46 -10.44 -2.08
C ALA A 67 -6.63 -10.30 -0.56
N ILE A 68 -5.63 -10.70 0.22
CA ILE A 68 -5.64 -10.56 1.69
C ILE A 68 -5.68 -9.08 2.10
N LEU A 69 -4.98 -8.20 1.40
CA LEU A 69 -4.94 -6.78 1.71
C LEU A 69 -6.29 -6.08 1.45
N PHE A 70 -6.98 -6.45 0.36
CA PHE A 70 -8.37 -6.04 0.13
C PHE A 70 -9.28 -6.50 1.26
N SER A 71 -9.21 -7.78 1.62
CA SER A 71 -9.98 -8.31 2.76
C SER A 71 -9.64 -7.60 4.06
N ALA A 72 -8.37 -7.25 4.27
CA ALA A 72 -7.96 -6.53 5.47
C ALA A 72 -8.65 -5.17 5.60
N ARG A 73 -8.68 -4.40 4.52
CA ARG A 73 -9.25 -3.04 4.47
C ARG A 73 -10.77 -2.99 4.48
N TYR A 74 -11.43 -4.05 4.01
CA TYR A 74 -12.89 -4.09 3.94
C TYR A 74 -13.52 -4.86 5.10
N LEU A 75 -12.87 -5.92 5.60
CA LEU A 75 -13.48 -6.86 6.56
C LEU A 75 -12.64 -7.08 7.82
N ILE A 76 -11.36 -7.42 7.71
CA ILE A 76 -10.58 -7.86 8.88
C ILE A 76 -10.39 -6.71 9.88
N ILE A 77 -9.99 -5.52 9.41
CA ILE A 77 -9.79 -4.36 10.30
C ILE A 77 -11.11 -3.95 10.93
N ALA A 78 -12.20 -3.91 10.15
CA ALA A 78 -13.55 -3.66 10.65
C ALA A 78 -13.92 -4.62 11.80
N LEU A 79 -13.76 -5.92 11.58
CA LEU A 79 -14.06 -6.97 12.55
C LEU A 79 -13.21 -6.83 13.83
N LEU A 80 -11.90 -6.68 13.69
CA LEU A 80 -10.98 -6.56 14.83
C LEU A 80 -11.25 -5.30 15.64
N LEU A 81 -11.45 -4.16 14.99
CA LEU A 81 -11.70 -2.90 15.68
C LEU A 81 -13.08 -2.89 16.33
N LYS A 82 -14.14 -3.37 15.67
CA LYS A 82 -15.47 -3.47 16.29
C LYS A 82 -15.47 -4.34 17.53
N ILE A 83 -14.81 -5.50 17.48
CA ILE A 83 -14.60 -6.35 18.66
C ILE A 83 -13.82 -5.58 19.75
N GLY A 84 -12.74 -4.89 19.36
CA GLY A 84 -11.94 -4.08 20.29
C GLY A 84 -12.71 -2.93 20.96
N TYR A 85 -13.67 -2.34 20.25
CA TYR A 85 -14.59 -1.32 20.77
C TYR A 85 -15.78 -1.92 21.53
N GLY A 86 -15.95 -3.24 21.55
CA GLY A 86 -17.12 -3.89 22.14
C GLY A 86 -18.42 -3.56 21.42
N GLN A 87 -18.36 -3.26 20.12
CA GLN A 87 -19.50 -2.88 19.28
C GLN A 87 -19.89 -4.02 18.33
N SER A 88 -21.17 -4.12 17.97
CA SER A 88 -21.63 -5.02 16.89
C SER A 88 -21.15 -4.54 15.52
N LEU A 89 -20.99 -5.45 14.56
CA LEU A 89 -20.65 -5.13 13.17
C LEU A 89 -21.73 -4.29 12.48
N ASP A 90 -22.97 -4.42 12.92
CA ASP A 90 -24.10 -3.77 12.26
C ASP A 90 -24.28 -2.32 12.72
N SER A 91 -23.68 -1.96 13.86
CA SER A 91 -23.83 -0.63 14.44
C SER A 91 -23.24 0.46 13.55
N TYR A 92 -23.99 1.55 13.39
CA TYR A 92 -23.65 2.72 12.59
C TYR A 92 -23.55 2.48 11.07
N LEU A 93 -24.19 1.43 10.57
CA LEU A 93 -24.46 1.23 9.14
C LEU A 93 -25.93 1.53 8.83
N PHE A 94 -26.21 2.08 7.66
CA PHE A 94 -27.55 2.25 7.10
C PHE A 94 -28.19 0.91 6.74
N ASP A 95 -27.46 0.04 6.01
CA ASP A 95 -27.93 -1.28 5.58
C ASP A 95 -26.78 -2.29 5.68
N ALA A 96 -26.55 -2.79 6.89
CA ALA A 96 -25.44 -3.69 7.18
C ALA A 96 -25.43 -4.95 6.30
N ALA A 97 -26.61 -5.54 6.02
CA ALA A 97 -26.71 -6.74 5.18
C ALA A 97 -26.29 -6.44 3.73
N ALA A 98 -26.72 -5.32 3.15
CA ALA A 98 -26.28 -4.93 1.82
C ALA A 98 -24.79 -4.59 1.79
N ALA A 99 -24.26 -3.84 2.76
CA ALA A 99 -22.86 -3.44 2.81
C ALA A 99 -21.91 -4.65 2.86
N TYR A 100 -22.18 -5.60 3.75
CA TYR A 100 -21.40 -6.83 3.86
C TYR A 100 -21.62 -7.78 2.69
N GLY A 101 -22.83 -7.81 2.11
CA GLY A 101 -23.13 -8.58 0.90
C GLY A 101 -22.33 -8.09 -0.32
N TRP A 102 -22.32 -6.79 -0.58
CA TRP A 102 -21.52 -6.19 -1.65
C TRP A 102 -20.02 -6.35 -1.40
N THR A 103 -19.59 -6.26 -0.14
CA THR A 103 -18.20 -6.50 0.22
C THR A 103 -17.79 -7.95 -0.06
N LEU A 104 -18.64 -8.94 0.24
CA LEU A 104 -18.40 -10.34 -0.11
C LEU A 104 -18.28 -10.52 -1.62
N VAL A 105 -19.18 -9.92 -2.40
CA VAL A 105 -19.12 -9.94 -3.88
C VAL A 105 -17.80 -9.35 -4.38
N LEU A 106 -17.35 -8.23 -3.80
CA LEU A 106 -16.06 -7.63 -4.12
C LEU A 106 -14.90 -8.59 -3.83
N MET A 107 -14.90 -9.26 -2.67
CA MET A 107 -13.84 -10.22 -2.33
C MET A 107 -13.78 -11.39 -3.31
N VAL A 108 -14.93 -11.87 -3.80
CA VAL A 108 -15.00 -12.90 -4.86
C VAL A 108 -14.40 -12.37 -6.16
N ILE A 109 -14.76 -11.16 -6.58
CA ILE A 109 -14.25 -10.51 -7.80
C ILE A 109 -12.75 -10.30 -7.74
N VAL A 110 -12.24 -9.71 -6.66
CA VAL A 110 -10.81 -9.47 -6.45
C VAL A 110 -10.05 -10.80 -6.45
N THR A 111 -10.58 -11.82 -5.78
CA THR A 111 -9.99 -13.16 -5.79
C THR A 111 -9.92 -13.71 -7.22
N LEU A 112 -11.00 -13.62 -8.00
CA LEU A 112 -11.01 -14.07 -9.40
C LEU A 112 -10.00 -13.31 -10.26
N ILE A 113 -9.93 -11.97 -10.13
CA ILE A 113 -8.96 -11.14 -10.84
C ILE A 113 -7.52 -11.56 -10.49
N VAL A 114 -7.24 -11.79 -9.21
CA VAL A 114 -5.92 -12.23 -8.75
C VAL A 114 -5.57 -13.60 -9.33
N LEU A 115 -6.52 -14.55 -9.36
CA LEU A 115 -6.32 -15.87 -9.98
C LEU A 115 -6.04 -15.76 -11.49
N LEU A 116 -6.76 -14.89 -12.20
CA LEU A 116 -6.59 -14.63 -13.63
C LEU A 116 -5.27 -13.92 -13.95
N ALA A 117 -4.96 -12.83 -13.24
CA ALA A 117 -3.71 -12.10 -13.37
C ALA A 117 -2.52 -13.03 -13.13
N ARG A 118 -2.59 -13.83 -12.06
CA ARG A 118 -1.58 -14.84 -11.79
C ARG A 118 -1.47 -15.85 -12.93
N ARG A 119 -2.57 -16.31 -13.54
CA ARG A 119 -2.53 -17.27 -14.66
C ARG A 119 -1.80 -16.71 -15.88
N TRP A 120 -1.87 -15.41 -16.11
CA TRP A 120 -1.21 -14.71 -17.22
C TRP A 120 0.19 -14.17 -16.89
N ASP A 121 0.60 -14.24 -15.62
CA ASP A 121 1.96 -13.87 -15.22
C ASP A 121 3.00 -14.79 -15.89
N PRO A 122 3.99 -14.24 -16.62
CA PRO A 122 5.04 -15.03 -17.28
C PRO A 122 5.99 -15.72 -16.31
N GLY A 123 6.02 -15.32 -15.02
CA GLY A 123 6.93 -15.85 -14.02
C GLY A 123 8.37 -15.36 -14.17
N LYS A 124 8.60 -14.29 -14.93
CA LYS A 124 9.93 -13.75 -15.27
C LYS A 124 10.08 -12.31 -14.80
N GLN A 125 11.30 -11.82 -14.82
CA GLN A 125 11.62 -10.41 -14.54
C GLN A 125 12.17 -9.77 -15.79
N PHE A 126 11.76 -8.54 -16.05
CA PHE A 126 12.36 -7.76 -17.13
C PHE A 126 13.72 -7.20 -16.70
N PHE A 127 13.84 -6.76 -15.45
CA PHE A 127 15.09 -6.29 -14.86
C PHE A 127 15.56 -7.22 -13.75
N GLU A 128 16.52 -8.10 -14.06
CA GLU A 128 17.07 -9.05 -13.10
C GLU A 128 18.15 -8.39 -12.24
N PHE A 129 17.77 -7.96 -11.03
CA PHE A 129 18.73 -7.51 -10.04
C PHE A 129 19.29 -8.69 -9.26
N ALA A 130 20.61 -8.81 -9.23
CA ALA A 130 21.28 -9.87 -8.48
C ALA A 130 20.94 -9.78 -6.98
N THR A 131 20.57 -10.91 -6.39
CA THR A 131 20.12 -11.02 -4.99
C THR A 131 21.26 -11.25 -3.99
N ASP A 132 22.51 -11.20 -4.43
CA ASP A 132 23.64 -11.29 -3.50
C ASP A 132 23.71 -10.07 -2.58
N PRO A 133 24.09 -10.23 -1.29
CA PRO A 133 24.07 -9.13 -0.33
C PRO A 133 24.80 -7.84 -0.76
N PRO A 134 25.95 -7.89 -1.48
CA PRO A 134 26.58 -6.68 -2.01
C PRO A 134 25.74 -5.96 -3.06
N SER A 135 25.11 -6.70 -3.99
CA SER A 135 24.20 -6.12 -5.00
C SER A 135 22.98 -5.48 -4.35
N LEU A 136 22.37 -6.16 -3.37
CA LEU A 136 21.22 -5.64 -2.64
C LEU A 136 21.56 -4.36 -1.88
N ARG A 137 22.75 -4.28 -1.25
CA ARG A 137 23.22 -3.04 -0.61
C ARG A 137 23.36 -1.91 -1.62
N LYS A 138 23.95 -2.19 -2.77
CA LYS A 138 24.14 -1.20 -3.85
C LYS A 138 22.80 -0.70 -4.35
N LEU A 139 21.86 -1.61 -4.63
CA LEU A 139 20.50 -1.27 -5.06
C LEU A 139 19.77 -0.44 -4.00
N ALA A 140 19.90 -0.83 -2.73
CA ALA A 140 19.29 -0.14 -1.61
C ALA A 140 19.74 1.32 -1.53
N LEU A 141 21.05 1.56 -1.55
CA LEU A 141 21.63 2.90 -1.45
C LEU A 141 21.26 3.76 -2.67
N ILE A 142 21.40 3.24 -3.89
CA ILE A 142 21.08 4.00 -5.11
C ILE A 142 19.61 4.40 -5.14
N SER A 143 18.70 3.44 -4.91
CA SER A 143 17.26 3.69 -4.96
C SER A 143 16.82 4.66 -3.86
N PHE A 144 17.34 4.47 -2.64
CA PHE A 144 17.06 5.37 -1.53
C PHE A 144 17.56 6.79 -1.79
N SER A 145 18.78 6.95 -2.31
CA SER A 145 19.31 8.27 -2.66
C SER A 145 18.47 8.96 -3.72
N ILE A 146 18.06 8.26 -4.79
CA ILE A 146 17.17 8.81 -5.82
C ILE A 146 15.86 9.29 -5.21
N GLY A 147 15.20 8.45 -4.41
CA GLY A 147 13.92 8.79 -3.80
C GLY A 147 14.02 9.94 -2.79
N VAL A 148 15.07 9.98 -1.97
CA VAL A 148 15.31 11.09 -1.03
C VAL A 148 15.60 12.40 -1.75
N SER A 149 16.40 12.38 -2.82
CA SER A 149 16.64 13.59 -3.63
C SER A 149 15.35 14.11 -4.26
N CYS A 150 14.50 13.22 -4.78
CA CYS A 150 13.20 13.63 -5.34
C CYS A 150 12.25 14.14 -4.26
N LEU A 151 12.27 13.56 -3.06
CA LEU A 151 11.49 14.02 -1.93
C LEU A 151 11.89 15.44 -1.50
N ALA A 152 13.19 15.75 -1.52
CA ALA A 152 13.69 17.10 -1.26
C ALA A 152 13.24 18.12 -2.32
N VAL A 153 13.26 17.73 -3.60
CA VAL A 153 12.74 18.57 -4.70
C VAL A 153 11.26 18.90 -4.47
N ILE A 154 10.43 17.90 -4.15
CA ILE A 154 9.01 18.10 -3.87
C ILE A 154 8.82 19.00 -2.66
N GLY A 155 9.56 18.73 -1.57
CA GLY A 155 9.48 19.52 -0.35
C GLY A 155 9.87 20.98 -0.53
N SER A 156 10.82 21.27 -1.42
CA SER A 156 11.35 22.63 -1.64
C SER A 156 10.36 23.61 -2.29
N ARG A 157 9.32 23.13 -2.99
CA ARG A 157 8.45 24.01 -3.79
C ARG A 157 7.26 24.61 -3.06
N GLY A 158 7.00 24.23 -1.80
CA GLY A 158 5.89 24.74 -1.01
C GLY A 158 4.53 24.33 -1.58
N GLY A 159 3.64 23.79 -0.75
CA GLY A 159 2.36 23.22 -1.19
C GLY A 159 1.30 24.24 -1.65
N GLY A 160 1.68 25.29 -2.37
CA GLY A 160 0.81 26.40 -2.79
C GLY A 160 0.03 26.14 -4.07
N ASP A 161 0.55 25.32 -4.97
CA ASP A 161 -0.09 25.00 -6.25
C ASP A 161 -0.39 23.51 -6.31
N GLY A 162 -1.66 23.17 -6.52
CA GLY A 162 -2.08 21.78 -6.71
C GLY A 162 -1.23 21.08 -7.77
N GLU A 163 -1.11 19.75 -7.67
CA GLU A 163 -0.30 18.92 -8.58
C GLU A 163 -0.56 19.19 -10.08
N ALA A 164 -1.73 19.75 -10.40
CA ALA A 164 -2.15 20.16 -11.74
C ALA A 164 -1.27 21.24 -12.40
N SER A 165 -0.63 22.14 -11.64
CA SER A 165 0.21 23.25 -12.17
C SER A 165 1.72 23.04 -11.95
N ALA A 166 2.12 21.94 -11.32
CA ALA A 166 3.48 21.71 -10.81
C ALA A 166 4.55 21.44 -11.91
N GLY A 167 4.13 21.30 -13.17
CA GLY A 167 5.01 21.06 -14.32
C GLY A 167 5.59 19.63 -14.38
N PRO A 168 6.22 19.25 -15.52
CA PRO A 168 6.67 17.87 -15.76
C PRO A 168 7.67 17.33 -14.73
N ILE A 169 8.54 18.20 -14.20
CA ILE A 169 9.58 17.84 -13.23
C ILE A 169 8.96 17.31 -11.93
N MET A 170 7.85 17.91 -11.48
CA MET A 170 7.19 17.50 -10.24
C MET A 170 6.49 16.16 -10.39
N VAL A 171 5.89 15.89 -11.56
CA VAL A 171 5.30 14.58 -11.88
C VAL A 171 6.37 13.49 -11.87
N ILE A 172 7.53 13.75 -12.47
CA ILE A 172 8.66 12.81 -12.46
C ILE A 172 9.19 12.63 -11.03
N ALA A 173 9.40 13.72 -10.29
CA ALA A 173 9.90 13.64 -8.92
C ALA A 173 8.93 12.85 -8.02
N ALA A 174 7.62 13.07 -8.12
CA ALA A 174 6.60 12.33 -7.38
C ALA A 174 6.66 10.83 -7.66
N ALA A 175 6.73 10.44 -8.94
CA ALA A 175 6.88 9.03 -9.31
C ALA A 175 8.17 8.41 -8.77
N LEU A 176 9.27 9.18 -8.72
CA LEU A 176 10.57 8.68 -8.26
C LEU A 176 10.74 8.63 -6.74
N VAL A 177 9.90 9.33 -5.97
CA VAL A 177 9.92 9.22 -4.49
C VAL A 177 9.67 7.77 -4.04
N SER A 178 8.83 7.02 -4.75
CA SER A 178 8.58 5.58 -4.52
C SER A 178 9.85 4.72 -4.44
N PHE A 179 10.98 5.12 -5.04
CA PHE A 179 12.24 4.38 -4.99
C PHE A 179 12.84 4.25 -3.57
N ILE A 180 12.41 5.07 -2.60
CA ILE A 180 12.73 4.83 -1.18
C ILE A 180 12.22 3.45 -0.75
N VAL A 181 11.01 3.05 -1.18
CA VAL A 181 10.41 1.74 -0.86
C VAL A 181 11.25 0.62 -1.45
N LEU A 182 11.72 0.76 -2.70
CA LEU A 182 12.69 -0.19 -3.29
C LEU A 182 13.99 -0.24 -2.48
N GLY A 183 14.48 0.92 -2.04
CA GLY A 183 15.65 1.04 -1.19
C GLY A 183 15.52 0.24 0.11
N LEU A 184 14.41 0.46 0.82
CA LEU A 184 14.08 -0.22 2.08
C LEU A 184 13.85 -1.73 1.88
N ALA A 185 13.12 -2.13 0.83
CA ALA A 185 12.86 -3.53 0.53
C ALA A 185 14.16 -4.28 0.19
N ALA A 186 15.04 -3.70 -0.63
CA ALA A 186 16.33 -4.30 -0.97
C ALA A 186 17.23 -4.48 0.26
N GLU A 187 17.28 -3.50 1.16
CA GLU A 187 18.06 -3.57 2.39
C GLU A 187 17.46 -4.57 3.40
N ALA A 188 16.13 -4.65 3.50
CA ALA A 188 15.44 -5.64 4.31
C ALA A 188 15.75 -7.06 3.82
N ILE A 189 15.67 -7.31 2.51
CA ILE A 189 16.06 -8.60 1.91
C ILE A 189 17.52 -8.90 2.23
N ARG A 190 18.43 -7.91 2.10
CA ARG A 190 19.85 -8.08 2.45
C ARG A 190 20.03 -8.51 3.91
N SER A 191 19.31 -7.88 4.84
CA SER A 191 19.36 -8.21 6.28
C SER A 191 18.92 -9.65 6.54
N VAL A 192 17.84 -10.08 5.89
CA VAL A 192 17.32 -11.44 5.99
C VAL A 192 18.35 -12.44 5.43
N GLU A 193 18.90 -12.19 4.25
CA GLU A 193 19.90 -13.07 3.62
C GLU A 193 21.17 -13.20 4.47
N LEU A 194 21.70 -12.08 4.99
CA LEU A 194 22.91 -12.09 5.84
C LEU A 194 22.69 -12.78 7.19
N SER A 195 21.46 -12.75 7.70
CA SER A 195 21.12 -13.38 8.98
C SER A 195 20.64 -14.82 8.85
N GLY A 196 20.60 -15.37 7.64
CA GLY A 196 20.03 -16.70 7.37
C GLY A 196 18.54 -16.79 7.73
N GLY A 197 17.78 -15.71 7.51
CA GLY A 197 16.33 -15.65 7.76
C GLY A 197 15.91 -15.17 9.15
N LYS A 198 16.85 -14.84 10.04
CA LYS A 198 16.55 -14.55 11.46
C LYS A 198 16.24 -13.09 11.78
N LYS A 199 16.74 -12.14 11.00
CA LYS A 199 16.65 -10.69 11.30
C LYS A 199 16.17 -9.90 10.10
N LEU A 200 15.06 -9.19 10.27
CA LEU A 200 14.52 -8.26 9.26
C LEU A 200 15.24 -6.91 9.24
N PHE A 201 15.69 -6.41 10.40
CA PHE A 201 16.28 -5.08 10.53
C PHE A 201 17.80 -5.12 10.65
N SER A 202 18.47 -4.38 9.77
CA SER A 202 19.87 -3.97 9.89
C SER A 202 19.96 -2.55 10.47
N PRO A 203 21.11 -2.14 11.03
CA PRO A 203 21.31 -0.75 11.46
C PRO A 203 21.12 0.26 10.32
N LEU A 204 21.49 -0.12 9.09
CA LEU A 204 21.29 0.70 7.90
C LEU A 204 19.80 0.84 7.57
N LEU A 205 19.03 -0.25 7.62
CA LEU A 205 17.58 -0.22 7.41
C LEU A 205 16.91 0.69 8.46
N ALA A 206 17.32 0.58 9.72
CA ALA A 206 16.80 1.42 10.79
C ALA A 206 17.11 2.90 10.54
N GLY A 207 18.31 3.24 10.07
CA GLY A 207 18.68 4.60 9.69
C GLY A 207 17.87 5.14 8.50
N MET A 208 17.71 4.34 7.44
CA MET A 208 16.91 4.69 6.26
C MET A 208 15.43 4.91 6.63
N PHE A 209 14.89 4.02 7.48
CA PHE A 209 13.51 4.10 7.95
C PHE A 209 13.31 5.31 8.88
N GLY A 210 14.26 5.59 9.78
CA GLY A 210 14.25 6.77 10.64
C GLY A 210 14.28 8.08 9.84
N PHE A 211 15.12 8.15 8.80
CA PHE A 211 15.13 9.29 7.88
C PHE A 211 13.78 9.46 7.17
N THR A 212 13.23 8.37 6.64
CA THR A 212 11.92 8.38 5.95
C THR A 212 10.82 8.86 6.87
N PHE A 213 10.80 8.39 8.12
CA PHE A 213 9.85 8.81 9.15
C PHE A 213 9.94 10.31 9.44
N LEU A 214 11.15 10.84 9.65
CA LEU A 214 11.36 12.27 9.88
C LEU A 214 10.93 13.11 8.68
N ALA A 215 11.29 12.70 7.46
CA ALA A 215 10.93 13.40 6.24
C ALA A 215 9.41 13.40 6.01
N VAL A 216 8.72 12.28 6.28
CA VAL A 216 7.27 12.19 6.18
C VAL A 216 6.56 13.08 7.19
N ILE A 217 7.05 13.20 8.42
CA ILE A 217 6.48 14.13 9.40
C ILE A 217 6.69 15.57 8.93
N ALA A 218 7.91 15.92 8.50
CA ALA A 218 8.25 17.27 8.06
C ALA A 218 7.45 17.72 6.82
N LEU A 219 7.21 16.80 5.87
CA LEU A 219 6.48 17.08 4.63
C LEU A 219 5.00 16.70 4.70
N ASN A 220 4.56 16.10 5.81
CA ASN A 220 3.22 15.57 6.03
C ASN A 220 2.74 14.65 4.88
N GLN A 221 3.59 13.68 4.52
CA GLN A 221 3.39 12.69 3.43
C GLN A 221 3.05 11.30 3.99
N ARG A 222 1.95 11.19 4.75
CA ARG A 222 1.65 10.00 5.57
C ARG A 222 1.43 8.71 4.78
N ALA A 223 0.85 8.80 3.58
CA ALA A 223 0.66 7.65 2.69
C ALA A 223 2.00 6.95 2.41
N PHE A 224 3.04 7.74 2.18
CA PHE A 224 4.38 7.22 1.88
C PHE A 224 5.03 6.45 3.04
N LEU A 225 4.82 6.88 4.29
CA LEU A 225 5.29 6.12 5.46
C LEU A 225 4.59 4.75 5.52
N PHE A 226 3.30 4.70 5.16
CA PHE A 226 2.56 3.46 5.12
C PHE A 226 3.12 2.50 4.06
N ASP A 227 3.44 3.00 2.86
CA ASP A 227 4.04 2.18 1.79
C ASP A 227 5.42 1.65 2.17
N ALA A 228 6.23 2.49 2.83
CA ALA A 228 7.54 2.09 3.37
C ALA A 228 7.42 1.00 4.44
N VAL A 229 6.49 1.16 5.40
CA VAL A 229 6.21 0.14 6.44
C VAL A 229 5.76 -1.16 5.79
N LEU A 230 4.82 -1.07 4.84
CA LEU A 230 4.25 -2.23 4.20
C LEU A 230 5.27 -2.97 3.34
N GLY A 231 6.10 -2.26 2.57
CA GLY A 231 7.20 -2.86 1.80
C GLY A 231 8.13 -3.71 2.66
N VAL A 232 8.55 -3.18 3.83
CA VAL A 232 9.38 -3.93 4.78
C VAL A 232 8.61 -5.09 5.44
N ALA A 233 7.34 -4.87 5.78
CA ALA A 233 6.48 -5.92 6.36
C ALA A 233 6.30 -7.09 5.39
N LEU A 234 6.10 -6.83 4.09
CA LEU A 234 5.97 -7.83 3.04
C LEU A 234 7.24 -8.66 2.90
N VAL A 235 8.42 -8.05 2.92
CA VAL A 235 9.70 -8.78 2.98
C VAL A 235 9.68 -9.73 4.17
N GLY A 236 9.30 -9.24 5.35
CA GLY A 236 9.17 -10.05 6.55
C GLY A 236 8.23 -11.26 6.39
N ILE A 237 7.05 -11.06 5.80
CA ILE A 237 6.04 -12.13 5.58
C ILE A 237 6.56 -13.16 4.58
N MET A 238 7.09 -12.69 3.45
CA MET A 238 7.56 -13.53 2.34
C MET A 238 8.78 -14.36 2.72
N TYR A 239 9.69 -13.80 3.51
CA TYR A 239 10.90 -14.46 3.97
C TYR A 239 10.78 -15.11 5.35
N ARG A 240 9.60 -15.10 5.98
CA ARG A 240 9.37 -15.66 7.33
C ARG A 240 10.29 -15.06 8.41
N ALA A 241 10.67 -13.79 8.25
CA ALA A 241 11.58 -13.09 9.15
C ALA A 241 10.86 -12.24 10.22
N ILE A 242 9.52 -12.31 10.30
CA ILE A 242 8.74 -11.62 11.32
C ILE A 242 8.82 -12.41 12.63
N SER A 243 9.43 -11.80 13.63
CA SER A 243 9.38 -12.30 15.01
C SER A 243 8.12 -11.79 15.73
N PRO A 244 7.59 -12.51 16.74
CA PRO A 244 6.47 -12.02 17.55
C PRO A 244 6.74 -10.65 18.18
N ARG A 245 8.01 -10.37 18.52
CA ARG A 245 8.43 -9.05 19.06
C ARG A 245 8.18 -7.91 18.06
N LEU A 246 8.36 -8.16 16.76
CA LEU A 246 8.06 -7.15 15.73
C LEU A 246 6.56 -6.91 15.60
N ILE A 247 5.72 -7.93 15.81
CA ILE A 247 4.26 -7.77 15.83
C ILE A 247 3.86 -6.88 17.01
N VAL A 248 4.38 -7.15 18.21
CA VAL A 248 4.12 -6.33 19.40
C VAL A 248 4.61 -4.90 19.20
N PHE A 249 5.83 -4.71 18.68
CA PHE A 249 6.36 -3.37 18.40
C PHE A 249 5.51 -2.62 17.36
N GLY A 250 5.08 -3.30 16.30
CA GLY A 250 4.18 -2.75 15.29
C GLY A 250 2.83 -2.33 15.87
N LEU A 251 2.26 -3.13 16.79
CA LEU A 251 1.00 -2.81 17.46
C LEU A 251 1.15 -1.61 18.40
N VAL A 252 2.22 -1.55 19.20
CA VAL A 252 2.53 -0.39 20.04
C VAL A 252 2.72 0.87 19.18
N PHE A 253 3.46 0.75 18.08
CA PHE A 253 3.64 1.86 17.14
C PHE A 253 2.31 2.31 16.52
N ALA A 254 1.43 1.38 16.13
CA ALA A 254 0.11 1.72 15.60
C ALA A 254 -0.75 2.48 16.63
N VAL A 255 -0.70 2.09 17.90
CA VAL A 255 -1.40 2.81 18.99
C VAL A 255 -0.84 4.22 19.18
N ILE A 256 0.48 4.38 19.21
CA ILE A 256 1.14 5.70 19.30
C ILE A 256 0.78 6.55 18.08
N PHE A 257 0.82 5.95 16.88
CA PHE A 257 0.48 6.65 15.65
C PHE A 257 -0.96 7.14 15.66
N ALA A 258 -1.90 6.29 16.08
CA ALA A 258 -3.32 6.62 16.16
C ALA A 258 -3.64 7.73 17.18
N ASN A 259 -3.04 7.64 18.39
CA ASN A 259 -3.41 8.49 19.52
C ASN A 259 -2.54 9.73 19.71
N PHE A 260 -1.44 9.85 18.97
CA PHE A 260 -0.49 10.95 19.10
C PHE A 260 -0.06 11.52 17.75
N LEU A 261 0.58 10.73 16.89
CA LEU A 261 1.16 11.24 15.63
C LEU A 261 0.09 11.70 14.63
N SER A 262 -1.03 10.99 14.54
CA SER A 262 -2.11 11.37 13.61
C SER A 262 -2.81 12.68 14.02
N PRO A 263 -3.27 12.87 15.27
CA PRO A 263 -3.77 14.17 15.72
C PRO A 263 -2.76 15.30 15.52
N LEU A 264 -1.49 15.07 15.88
CA LEU A 264 -0.41 16.05 15.68
C LEU A 264 -0.27 16.45 14.20
N THR A 265 -0.19 15.48 13.29
CA THR A 265 -0.05 15.75 11.85
C THR A 265 -1.28 16.40 11.23
N LEU A 266 -2.49 16.08 11.71
CA LEU A 266 -3.73 16.73 11.29
C LEU A 266 -3.79 18.19 11.76
N TYR A 267 -3.40 18.45 13.01
CA TYR A 267 -3.32 19.80 13.55
C TYR A 267 -2.25 20.63 12.84
N LEU A 268 -1.06 20.08 12.59
CA LEU A 268 -0.03 20.77 11.81
C LEU A 268 -0.45 21.02 10.37
N ARG A 269 -1.36 20.21 9.81
CA ARG A 269 -1.91 20.44 8.47
C ARG A 269 -2.71 21.75 8.40
N SER A 270 -3.46 22.11 9.44
CA SER A 270 -4.22 23.37 9.45
C SER A 270 -3.33 24.60 9.56
N GLN A 271 -2.06 24.43 9.90
CA GLN A 271 -1.05 25.48 9.99
C GLN A 271 -0.11 25.52 8.77
N ARG A 272 -0.48 24.86 7.66
CA ARG A 272 0.28 24.94 6.40
C ARG A 272 0.23 26.36 5.82
N GLY A 273 1.30 26.74 5.12
CA GLY A 273 1.46 28.08 4.50
C GLY A 273 2.67 28.86 5.04
N VAL A 274 3.33 28.35 6.07
CA VAL A 274 4.59 28.89 6.61
C VAL A 274 5.81 28.28 5.89
N GLY A 275 6.96 28.96 5.95
CA GLY A 275 8.22 28.43 5.41
C GLY A 275 8.65 27.13 6.12
N ILE A 276 9.45 26.28 5.46
CA ILE A 276 9.84 24.96 6.00
C ILE A 276 10.51 25.06 7.38
N SER A 277 11.39 26.04 7.60
CA SER A 277 12.04 26.26 8.89
C SER A 277 11.02 26.60 9.99
N GLN A 278 10.11 27.52 9.71
CA GLN A 278 9.02 27.89 10.63
C GLN A 278 8.09 26.70 10.89
N PHE A 279 7.81 25.88 9.86
CA PHE A 279 7.00 24.67 10.02
C PHE A 279 7.68 23.67 10.96
N ILE A 280 8.99 23.48 10.84
CA ILE A 280 9.77 22.60 11.74
C ILE A 280 9.70 23.11 13.18
N ASP A 281 9.85 24.42 13.39
CA ASP A 281 9.76 25.03 14.72
C ASP A 281 8.36 24.85 15.33
N ILE A 282 7.31 25.14 14.55
CA ILE A 282 5.92 24.93 14.93
C ILE A 282 5.65 23.45 15.25
N ALA A 283 6.14 22.54 14.41
CA ALA A 283 5.97 21.10 14.62
C ALA A 283 6.65 20.62 15.90
N SER A 284 7.88 21.08 16.16
CA SER A 284 8.64 20.77 17.37
C SER A 284 7.96 21.31 18.63
N GLN A 285 7.53 22.58 18.60
CA GLN A 285 6.82 23.21 19.71
C GLN A 285 5.48 22.54 19.98
N THR A 286 4.71 22.23 18.93
CA THR A 286 3.42 21.54 19.05
C THR A 286 3.60 20.14 19.62
N ALA A 287 4.57 19.37 19.12
CA ALA A 287 4.87 18.04 19.63
C ALA A 287 5.28 18.06 21.11
N THR A 288 6.17 18.99 21.48
CA THR A 288 6.61 19.17 22.87
C THR A 288 5.44 19.56 23.76
N ARG A 289 4.61 20.51 23.33
CA ARG A 289 3.44 20.95 24.09
C ARG A 289 2.41 19.84 24.24
N MET A 290 2.16 19.03 23.21
CA MET A 290 1.27 17.87 23.33
C MET A 290 1.75 16.80 24.32
N ILE A 291 3.06 16.72 24.59
CA ILE A 291 3.64 15.80 25.57
C ILE A 291 3.53 16.38 26.99
N VAL A 292 3.77 17.68 27.15
CA VAL A 292 3.89 18.33 28.47
C VAL A 292 2.56 18.87 29.00
N ASP A 293 1.65 19.29 28.12
CA ASP A 293 0.38 19.96 28.45
C ASP A 293 -0.81 19.07 28.05
N PRO A 294 -1.43 18.35 29.02
CA PRO A 294 -2.58 17.48 28.77
C PRO A 294 -3.80 18.23 28.23
N GLU A 295 -4.01 19.49 28.63
CA GLU A 295 -5.14 20.29 28.15
C GLU A 295 -4.92 20.67 26.68
N PHE A 296 -3.71 21.10 26.32
CA PHE A 296 -3.39 21.35 24.91
C PHE A 296 -3.53 20.10 24.06
N ARG A 297 -3.11 18.93 24.57
CA ARG A 297 -3.34 17.65 23.87
C ARG A 297 -4.83 17.41 23.65
N ARG A 298 -5.67 17.64 24.65
CA ARG A 298 -7.12 17.51 24.55
C ARG A 298 -7.69 18.47 23.51
N THR A 299 -7.28 19.74 23.54
CA THR A 299 -7.65 20.75 22.54
C THR A 299 -7.25 20.33 21.14
N VAL A 300 -6.06 19.76 20.92
CA VAL A 300 -5.65 19.26 19.61
C VAL A 300 -6.53 18.11 19.14
N VAL A 301 -6.84 17.15 20.03
CA VAL A 301 -7.72 16.02 19.70
C VAL A 301 -9.15 16.50 19.41
N GLU A 302 -9.68 17.43 20.20
CA GLU A 302 -11.00 18.02 19.97
C GLU A 302 -11.02 18.88 18.70
N THR A 303 -10.02 19.72 18.47
CA THR A 303 -9.89 20.51 17.24
C THR A 303 -9.82 19.61 16.02
N THR A 304 -9.12 18.48 16.08
CA THR A 304 -9.09 17.53 14.96
C THR A 304 -10.41 16.77 14.78
N LYS A 305 -11.18 16.56 15.86
CA LYS A 305 -12.56 16.06 15.81
C LYS A 305 -13.53 17.06 15.16
N PHE A 306 -13.38 18.35 15.43
CA PHE A 306 -14.33 19.41 15.05
C PHE A 306 -13.90 20.30 13.85
N ALA A 307 -12.63 20.32 13.46
CA ALA A 307 -12.18 21.05 12.27
C ALA A 307 -12.72 20.45 10.95
N GLN A 308 -13.34 19.27 11.02
CA GLN A 308 -14.09 18.68 9.91
C GLN A 308 -15.57 19.08 9.91
N THR A 309 -16.10 19.83 10.89
CA THR A 309 -17.55 19.96 11.13
C THR A 309 -18.15 21.35 10.95
N GLN A 310 -17.50 22.31 10.28
CA GLN A 310 -18.05 23.68 10.26
C GLN A 310 -19.32 23.90 9.42
N ASN A 311 -19.87 22.92 8.67
CA ASN A 311 -21.23 22.98 8.09
C ASN A 311 -21.69 21.59 7.58
N PHE A 312 -21.66 20.55 8.43
CA PHE A 312 -22.41 19.33 8.14
C PHE A 312 -23.78 19.46 8.81
N THR A 313 -24.78 19.92 8.06
CA THR A 313 -26.17 19.97 8.51
C THR A 313 -26.84 18.58 8.55
N GLU A 314 -26.15 17.54 8.07
CA GLU A 314 -26.58 16.15 8.20
C GLU A 314 -25.50 15.32 8.91
N ASP A 315 -25.85 14.89 10.11
CA ASP A 315 -25.08 13.99 10.95
C ASP A 315 -24.71 12.68 10.21
N THR A 316 -23.55 12.09 10.53
CA THR A 316 -23.31 10.62 10.58
C THR A 316 -22.99 9.75 9.35
N ALA A 317 -23.00 10.22 8.09
CA ALA A 317 -23.05 9.25 6.96
C ALA A 317 -21.89 8.22 6.82
N PHE A 318 -20.71 8.42 7.40
CA PHE A 318 -19.59 7.45 7.31
C PHE A 318 -18.82 7.22 8.63
N ASP A 319 -19.42 7.54 9.78
CA ASP A 319 -18.79 7.31 11.10
C ASP A 319 -19.11 5.92 11.64
N TYR A 320 -18.35 4.93 11.21
CA TYR A 320 -18.61 3.54 11.57
C TYR A 320 -18.35 3.24 13.04
N PHE A 321 -17.35 3.88 13.66
CA PHE A 321 -16.92 3.56 15.03
C PHE A 321 -17.49 4.52 16.09
N GLY A 322 -18.26 5.53 15.69
CA GLY A 322 -18.73 6.59 16.59
C GLY A 322 -17.62 7.54 17.05
N ASP A 323 -16.49 7.59 16.32
CA ASP A 323 -15.41 8.56 16.53
C ASP A 323 -14.89 9.05 15.18
N ARG A 324 -15.41 10.20 14.75
CA ARG A 324 -15.08 10.86 13.48
C ARG A 324 -13.59 11.14 13.27
N SER A 325 -12.81 11.33 14.34
CA SER A 325 -11.37 11.58 14.23
C SER A 325 -10.53 10.31 14.05
N ASN A 326 -11.16 9.16 14.18
CA ASN A 326 -10.45 7.91 14.28
C ASN A 326 -9.92 7.45 12.92
N ILE A 327 -8.62 7.13 12.88
CA ILE A 327 -7.97 6.46 11.74
C ILE A 327 -8.71 5.16 11.37
N ALA A 328 -9.39 4.53 12.32
CA ALA A 328 -10.23 3.36 12.09
C ALA A 328 -11.20 3.53 10.91
N ASN A 329 -11.89 4.69 10.81
CA ASN A 329 -12.83 4.97 9.71
C ASN A 329 -12.11 5.04 8.35
N ARG A 330 -10.83 5.43 8.32
CA ARG A 330 -10.00 5.42 7.09
C ARG A 330 -9.45 4.03 6.75
N LEU A 331 -9.28 3.17 7.74
CA LEU A 331 -8.76 1.81 7.55
C LEU A 331 -9.86 0.80 7.17
N SER A 332 -11.14 1.15 7.37
CA SER A 332 -12.31 0.30 7.17
C SER A 332 -13.24 0.86 6.10
N HIS A 333 -13.28 0.22 4.93
CA HIS A 333 -14.03 0.72 3.76
C HIS A 333 -15.49 0.27 3.71
N VAL A 334 -15.93 -0.66 4.58
CA VAL A 334 -17.31 -1.18 4.57
C VAL A 334 -18.35 -0.08 4.84
N ALA A 335 -18.08 0.84 5.76
CA ALA A 335 -18.98 1.95 6.07
C ALA A 335 -19.04 2.99 4.95
N LEU A 336 -17.92 3.28 4.31
CA LEU A 336 -17.93 4.16 3.14
C LEU A 336 -18.71 3.52 1.98
N LEU A 337 -18.57 2.20 1.78
CA LEU A 337 -19.35 1.48 0.77
C LEU A 337 -20.84 1.57 1.08
N ASP A 338 -21.24 1.34 2.32
CA ASP A 338 -22.63 1.47 2.77
C ASP A 338 -23.19 2.88 2.54
N ALA A 339 -22.43 3.92 2.91
CA ALA A 339 -22.79 5.31 2.69
C ALA A 339 -23.02 5.61 1.19
N VAL A 340 -22.12 5.13 0.32
CA VAL A 340 -22.23 5.28 -1.12
C VAL A 340 -23.45 4.53 -1.68
N LEU A 341 -23.66 3.29 -1.24
CA LEU A 341 -24.83 2.50 -1.64
C LEU A 341 -26.13 3.21 -1.28
N ASN A 342 -26.19 3.78 -0.07
CA ASN A 342 -27.35 4.51 0.42
C ASN A 342 -27.56 5.84 -0.35
N GLY A 343 -26.50 6.62 -0.56
CA GLY A 343 -26.57 7.89 -1.30
C GLY A 343 -26.94 7.72 -2.78
N VAL A 344 -26.48 6.63 -3.41
CA VAL A 344 -26.81 6.34 -4.82
C VAL A 344 -28.23 5.79 -4.98
N ARG A 345 -28.82 5.12 -3.98
CA ARG A 345 -30.22 4.62 -4.05
C ARG A 345 -31.24 5.72 -4.33
N THR A 346 -30.97 6.94 -3.90
CA THR A 346 -31.89 8.08 -4.02
C THR A 346 -31.54 9.01 -5.19
N ARG A 347 -30.50 8.69 -5.97
CA ARG A 347 -29.96 9.56 -7.03
C ARG A 347 -29.69 8.80 -8.32
N THR A 348 -29.57 9.52 -9.43
CA THR A 348 -29.23 8.93 -10.73
C THR A 348 -27.74 8.61 -10.80
N TYR A 349 -27.40 7.48 -11.42
CA TYR A 349 -26.01 7.15 -11.72
C TYR A 349 -25.36 8.24 -12.58
N VAL A 350 -24.11 8.56 -12.30
CA VAL A 350 -23.40 9.67 -12.95
C VAL A 350 -23.14 9.39 -14.43
N GLY A 351 -22.84 8.15 -14.79
CA GLY A 351 -22.57 7.76 -16.17
C GLY A 351 -21.20 8.21 -16.71
N PHE A 352 -21.16 8.51 -18.01
CA PHE A 352 -19.94 8.86 -18.75
C PHE A 352 -19.19 10.12 -18.26
N PRO A 353 -19.85 11.18 -17.75
CA PRO A 353 -19.16 12.36 -17.21
C PRO A 353 -18.08 12.06 -16.16
N ALA A 354 -18.23 10.98 -15.38
CA ALA A 354 -17.21 10.56 -14.43
C ALA A 354 -15.91 10.12 -15.15
N VAL A 355 -16.04 9.37 -16.24
CA VAL A 355 -14.91 8.92 -17.06
C VAL A 355 -14.21 10.11 -17.71
N GLU A 356 -14.96 11.08 -18.23
CA GLU A 356 -14.40 12.31 -18.78
C GLU A 356 -13.60 13.10 -17.74
N LYS A 357 -14.12 13.23 -16.51
CA LYS A 357 -13.41 13.89 -15.41
C LYS A 357 -12.10 13.19 -15.05
N ASN A 358 -12.12 11.86 -14.94
CA ASN A 358 -10.93 11.07 -14.66
C ASN A 358 -9.90 11.18 -15.78
N LEU A 359 -10.34 11.08 -17.04
CA LEU A 359 -9.49 11.24 -18.21
C LEU A 359 -8.87 12.63 -18.25
N ALA A 360 -9.67 13.67 -17.99
CA ALA A 360 -9.20 15.04 -17.90
C ALA A 360 -8.18 15.22 -16.77
N GLY A 361 -8.35 14.53 -15.63
CA GLY A 361 -7.39 14.50 -14.52
C GLY A 361 -6.05 13.86 -14.87
N VAL A 362 -6.01 12.89 -15.78
CA VAL A 362 -4.79 12.14 -16.13
C VAL A 362 -4.14 12.59 -17.44
N MET A 363 -4.89 13.13 -18.40
CA MET A 363 -4.31 13.48 -19.72
C MET A 363 -3.48 14.76 -19.67
N PRO A 364 -2.40 14.90 -20.46
CA PRO A 364 -1.64 16.14 -20.50
C PRO A 364 -2.50 17.34 -20.92
N GLY A 365 -2.33 18.48 -20.26
CA GLY A 365 -3.12 19.69 -20.55
C GLY A 365 -2.92 20.25 -21.96
N PHE A 366 -1.78 19.96 -22.60
CA PHE A 366 -1.53 20.35 -24.00
C PHE A 366 -2.44 19.62 -25.01
N LEU A 367 -3.10 18.53 -24.62
CA LEU A 367 -4.12 17.85 -25.42
C LEU A 367 -5.51 18.52 -25.30
N GLY A 368 -5.61 19.67 -24.62
CA GLY A 368 -6.87 20.42 -24.46
C GLY A 368 -7.72 20.01 -23.25
N PHE A 369 -7.25 19.08 -22.41
CA PHE A 369 -7.95 18.69 -21.19
C PHE A 369 -7.78 19.75 -20.10
N LYS A 370 -8.91 20.29 -19.62
CA LYS A 370 -8.94 21.20 -18.48
C LYS A 370 -8.79 20.41 -17.19
N LYS A 371 -7.87 20.84 -16.33
CA LYS A 371 -7.66 20.27 -15.00
C LYS A 371 -8.59 20.98 -14.03
N ASP A 372 -9.59 20.27 -13.53
CA ASP A 372 -10.39 20.75 -12.40
C ASP A 372 -9.56 20.69 -11.12
N GLY A 373 -9.67 21.70 -10.26
CA GLY A 373 -9.00 21.72 -8.95
C GLY A 373 -9.64 20.83 -7.89
N VAL A 374 -10.75 20.16 -8.21
CA VAL A 374 -11.52 19.32 -7.28
C VAL A 374 -11.15 17.86 -7.48
N SER A 375 -10.83 17.17 -6.39
CA SER A 375 -10.56 15.72 -6.41
C SER A 375 -11.78 14.94 -6.95
N VAL A 376 -11.53 13.83 -7.65
CA VAL A 376 -12.60 12.97 -8.18
C VAL A 376 -13.47 12.45 -7.04
N GLY A 377 -12.87 12.06 -5.92
CA GLY A 377 -13.59 11.57 -4.75
C GLY A 377 -14.57 12.59 -4.17
N ASP A 378 -14.15 13.84 -3.99
CA ASP A 378 -15.06 14.90 -3.52
C ASP A 378 -16.17 15.19 -4.54
N TRP A 379 -15.83 15.20 -5.84
CA TRP A 379 -16.82 15.40 -6.90
C TRP A 379 -17.85 14.27 -6.96
N LEU A 380 -17.45 13.01 -6.80
CA LEU A 380 -18.37 11.88 -6.70
C LEU A 380 -19.22 11.97 -5.43
N ALA A 381 -18.64 12.38 -4.31
CA ALA A 381 -19.38 12.59 -3.06
C ALA A 381 -20.47 13.67 -3.19
N TRP A 382 -20.22 14.73 -3.96
CA TRP A 382 -21.24 15.72 -4.29
C TRP A 382 -22.41 15.12 -5.07
N HIS A 383 -22.10 14.24 -6.02
CA HIS A 383 -23.11 13.57 -6.83
C HIS A 383 -23.93 12.56 -6.03
N THR A 384 -23.31 11.84 -5.10
CA THR A 384 -24.00 10.88 -4.21
C THR A 384 -24.70 11.54 -3.02
N GLY A 385 -24.44 12.83 -2.76
CA GLY A 385 -25.01 13.54 -1.63
C GLY A 385 -24.33 13.29 -0.31
N LEU A 386 -23.15 12.64 -0.33
CA LEU A 386 -22.32 12.47 0.87
C LEU A 386 -21.63 13.77 1.30
N LEU A 387 -21.44 14.70 0.37
CA LEU A 387 -20.89 16.03 0.61
C LEU A 387 -21.72 17.07 -0.14
N GLU A 388 -21.84 18.28 0.41
CA GLU A 388 -22.43 19.42 -0.29
C GLU A 388 -21.33 20.18 -1.07
N PRO A 389 -21.57 20.59 -2.33
CA PRO A 389 -20.69 21.54 -3.01
C PRO A 389 -20.72 22.91 -2.29
N PRO A 390 -19.59 23.63 -2.18
CA PRO A 390 -18.26 23.34 -2.73
C PRO A 390 -17.30 22.68 -1.71
N TYR A 391 -17.80 21.97 -0.69
CA TYR A 391 -16.96 21.45 0.38
C TYR A 391 -16.05 20.31 -0.11
N THR A 392 -14.76 20.44 0.13
CA THR A 392 -13.74 19.43 -0.20
C THR A 392 -13.16 18.82 1.07
N THR A 393 -13.25 17.50 1.21
CA THR A 393 -12.70 16.76 2.36
C THR A 393 -11.58 15.81 1.97
N TYR A 394 -11.31 15.66 0.66
CA TYR A 394 -10.43 14.66 0.09
C TYR A 394 -10.88 13.25 0.49
N ILE A 395 -12.19 13.00 0.37
CA ILE A 395 -12.76 11.68 0.65
C ILE A 395 -12.22 10.66 -0.35
N VAL A 396 -11.77 9.54 0.18
CA VAL A 396 -11.10 8.49 -0.58
C VAL A 396 -12.15 7.56 -1.15
N TYR A 397 -12.62 7.82 -2.37
CA TYR A 397 -13.46 6.88 -3.11
C TYR A 397 -12.61 5.75 -3.67
N SER A 398 -12.83 4.54 -3.18
CA SER A 398 -12.22 3.37 -3.80
C SER A 398 -12.88 3.04 -5.15
N LEU A 399 -12.14 2.39 -6.05
CA LEU A 399 -12.62 1.92 -7.34
C LEU A 399 -14.02 1.27 -7.34
N PRO A 400 -14.37 0.32 -6.46
CA PRO A 400 -15.71 -0.29 -6.47
C PRO A 400 -16.82 0.71 -6.10
N MET A 401 -16.54 1.69 -5.24
CA MET A 401 -17.51 2.71 -4.86
C MET A 401 -17.75 3.69 -6.01
N GLU A 402 -16.68 4.15 -6.66
CA GLU A 402 -16.79 4.94 -7.89
C GLU A 402 -17.62 4.19 -8.93
N ALA A 403 -17.29 2.93 -9.16
CA ALA A 403 -17.95 2.11 -10.15
C ALA A 403 -19.45 1.95 -9.89
N TYR A 404 -19.83 1.81 -8.63
CA TYR A 404 -21.23 1.78 -8.23
C TYR A 404 -21.93 3.13 -8.47
N THR A 405 -21.26 4.24 -8.16
CA THR A 405 -21.78 5.59 -8.42
C THR A 405 -21.93 5.88 -9.92
N THR A 406 -21.04 5.37 -10.76
CA THR A 406 -21.05 5.65 -12.20
C THR A 406 -22.05 4.81 -12.98
N TRP A 407 -22.07 3.49 -12.78
CA TRP A 407 -22.92 2.55 -13.55
C TRP A 407 -23.63 1.51 -12.68
N GLY A 408 -23.79 1.77 -11.38
CA GLY A 408 -24.49 0.87 -10.47
C GLY A 408 -23.80 -0.49 -10.33
N TRP A 409 -24.61 -1.55 -10.21
CA TRP A 409 -24.09 -2.90 -10.05
C TRP A 409 -23.24 -3.36 -11.24
N ILE A 410 -23.55 -2.92 -12.47
CA ILE A 410 -22.76 -3.26 -13.66
C ILE A 410 -21.35 -2.67 -13.52
N GLY A 411 -21.26 -1.40 -13.11
CA GLY A 411 -19.98 -0.76 -12.83
C GLY A 411 -19.23 -1.51 -11.74
N PHE A 412 -19.86 -1.77 -10.59
CA PHE A 412 -19.24 -2.48 -9.46
C PHE A 412 -18.63 -3.82 -9.86
N LEU A 413 -19.30 -4.59 -10.73
CA LEU A 413 -18.78 -5.85 -11.24
C LEU A 413 -17.64 -5.66 -12.25
N THR A 414 -17.72 -4.68 -13.14
CA THR A 414 -16.84 -4.57 -14.31
C THR A 414 -15.59 -3.71 -14.09
N TYR A 415 -15.67 -2.61 -13.34
CA TYR A 415 -14.53 -1.71 -13.11
C TYR A 415 -13.31 -2.42 -12.52
N PRO A 416 -13.45 -3.29 -11.48
CA PRO A 416 -12.30 -4.04 -11.00
C PRO A 416 -11.62 -4.84 -12.13
N PHE A 417 -12.36 -5.47 -13.04
CA PHE A 417 -11.73 -6.15 -14.18
C PHE A 417 -11.10 -5.18 -15.18
N ILE A 418 -11.67 -4.00 -15.39
CA ILE A 418 -11.16 -3.03 -16.37
C ILE A 418 -9.88 -2.35 -15.86
N PHE A 419 -9.77 -2.08 -14.56
CA PHE A 419 -8.64 -1.32 -14.01
C PHE A 419 -7.64 -2.19 -13.25
N LEU A 420 -8.09 -3.08 -12.36
CA LEU A 420 -7.18 -3.89 -11.53
C LEU A 420 -6.45 -4.96 -12.35
N LEU A 421 -7.16 -5.67 -13.23
CA LEU A 421 -6.58 -6.78 -13.99
C LEU A 421 -5.49 -6.30 -14.97
N PRO A 422 -5.68 -5.27 -15.82
CA PRO A 422 -4.61 -4.77 -16.68
C PRO A 422 -3.42 -4.27 -15.89
N VAL A 423 -3.63 -3.56 -14.78
CA VAL A 423 -2.53 -3.07 -13.94
C VAL A 423 -1.70 -4.23 -13.39
N LEU A 424 -2.33 -5.25 -12.80
CA LEU A 424 -1.62 -6.44 -12.34
C LEU A 424 -0.86 -7.15 -13.48
N VAL A 425 -1.47 -7.27 -14.66
CA VAL A 425 -0.85 -7.91 -15.81
C VAL A 425 0.36 -7.10 -16.31
N ILE A 426 0.24 -5.78 -16.45
CA ILE A 426 1.34 -4.91 -16.90
C ILE A 426 2.48 -4.93 -15.89
N PHE A 427 2.18 -4.81 -14.60
CA PHE A 427 3.18 -4.89 -13.53
C PHE A 427 3.91 -6.25 -13.52
N SER A 428 3.18 -7.35 -13.76
CA SER A 428 3.77 -8.69 -13.88
C SER A 428 4.75 -8.83 -15.06
N ARG A 429 4.64 -7.97 -16.09
CA ARG A 429 5.62 -7.93 -17.19
C ARG A 429 6.92 -7.26 -16.80
N LEU A 430 6.90 -6.29 -15.88
CA LEU A 430 8.12 -5.68 -15.34
C LEU A 430 8.81 -6.61 -14.34
N SER A 431 8.05 -7.14 -13.39
CA SER A 431 8.56 -8.11 -12.43
C SER A 431 7.44 -9.02 -11.95
N SER A 432 7.58 -10.33 -12.19
CA SER A 432 6.61 -11.33 -11.74
C SER A 432 6.32 -11.22 -10.24
N PHE A 433 5.04 -11.19 -9.90
CA PHE A 433 4.54 -11.17 -8.51
C PHE A 433 4.56 -12.56 -7.86
N ARG A 434 4.92 -13.59 -8.64
CA ARG A 434 5.25 -14.93 -8.11
C ARG A 434 6.62 -14.97 -7.43
N LEU A 435 7.49 -13.99 -7.71
CA LEU A 435 8.88 -13.97 -7.24
C LEU A 435 9.04 -13.10 -6.00
N ARG A 436 9.94 -13.50 -5.11
CA ARG A 436 10.28 -12.76 -3.88
C ARG A 436 11.37 -11.71 -4.11
N ALA A 437 11.34 -11.02 -5.23
CA ALA A 437 12.42 -10.11 -5.59
C ALA A 437 12.18 -8.67 -5.11
N PRO A 438 13.26 -7.88 -4.94
CA PRO A 438 13.15 -6.49 -4.50
C PRO A 438 12.20 -5.67 -5.36
N VAL A 439 12.29 -5.79 -6.69
CA VAL A 439 11.43 -5.06 -7.64
C VAL A 439 9.98 -5.50 -7.55
N SER A 440 9.70 -6.80 -7.40
CA SER A 440 8.32 -7.28 -7.25
C SER A 440 7.67 -6.72 -5.97
N ILE A 441 8.41 -6.72 -4.86
CA ILE A 441 7.92 -6.18 -3.58
C ILE A 441 7.75 -4.67 -3.65
N PHE A 442 8.68 -3.96 -4.29
CA PHE A 442 8.57 -2.53 -4.56
C PHE A 442 7.31 -2.20 -5.38
N LEU A 443 7.15 -2.84 -6.53
CA LEU A 443 6.00 -2.64 -7.42
C LEU A 443 4.67 -2.96 -6.73
N PHE A 444 4.64 -4.00 -5.88
CA PHE A 444 3.46 -4.28 -5.05
C PHE A 444 3.20 -3.15 -4.04
N ALA A 445 4.22 -2.72 -3.30
CA ALA A 445 4.09 -1.75 -2.22
C ALA A 445 3.70 -0.35 -2.74
N ASP A 446 4.15 -0.01 -3.94
CA ASP A 446 3.76 1.21 -4.66
C ASP A 446 2.30 1.12 -5.16
N MET A 447 1.95 0.01 -5.80
CA MET A 447 0.62 -0.18 -6.38
C MET A 447 -0.49 -0.34 -5.31
N GLN A 448 -0.21 -0.95 -4.15
CA GLN A 448 -1.22 -1.35 -3.17
C GLN A 448 -2.07 -0.19 -2.65
N HIS A 449 -1.48 1.00 -2.47
CA HIS A 449 -2.21 2.17 -2.01
C HIS A 449 -3.24 2.57 -3.06
N ALA A 450 -2.82 2.63 -4.33
CA ALA A 450 -3.71 2.87 -5.44
C ALA A 450 -4.79 1.79 -5.60
N LEU A 451 -4.47 0.52 -5.32
CA LEU A 451 -5.46 -0.56 -5.41
C LEU A 451 -6.65 -0.38 -4.47
N ILE A 452 -6.40 0.19 -3.29
CA ILE A 452 -7.38 0.24 -2.19
C ILE A 452 -8.07 1.61 -2.17
N GLU A 453 -7.29 2.67 -2.32
CA GLU A 453 -7.70 4.03 -2.01
C GLU A 453 -7.91 4.89 -3.27
N SER A 454 -7.42 4.48 -4.45
CA SER A 454 -7.61 5.28 -5.65
C SER A 454 -8.91 4.98 -6.39
N THR A 455 -9.44 6.03 -7.02
CA THR A 455 -10.38 5.98 -8.13
C THR A 455 -9.66 5.58 -9.43
N SER A 456 -10.42 5.40 -10.51
CA SER A 456 -9.94 4.96 -11.81
C SER A 456 -8.87 5.88 -12.42
N ASP A 457 -8.86 7.17 -12.08
CA ASP A 457 -7.79 8.12 -12.41
C ASP A 457 -6.42 7.71 -11.85
N GLY A 458 -6.37 7.19 -10.62
CA GLY A 458 -5.13 6.68 -10.03
C GLY A 458 -4.56 5.49 -10.79
N PHE A 459 -5.42 4.55 -11.21
CA PHE A 459 -5.00 3.42 -12.05
C PHE A 459 -4.55 3.88 -13.43
N MET A 460 -5.24 4.84 -14.03
CA MET A 460 -4.85 5.43 -15.31
C MET A 460 -3.52 6.17 -15.21
N ASN A 461 -3.29 6.94 -14.13
CA ASN A 461 -2.03 7.62 -13.86
C ASN A 461 -0.88 6.60 -13.69
N LEU A 462 -1.12 5.55 -12.91
CA LEU A 462 -0.16 4.47 -12.68
C LEU A 462 0.31 3.83 -14.00
N VAL A 463 -0.63 3.52 -14.90
CA VAL A 463 -0.33 2.86 -16.18
C VAL A 463 0.23 3.81 -17.24
N MET A 464 -0.26 5.04 -17.32
CA MET A 464 0.09 5.95 -18.42
C MET A 464 1.33 6.79 -18.12
N ARG A 465 1.67 6.99 -16.84
CA ARG A 465 2.74 7.91 -16.43
C ARG A 465 3.76 7.22 -15.53
N GLU A 466 3.32 6.71 -14.38
CA GLU A 466 4.24 6.26 -13.33
C GLU A 466 5.03 5.04 -13.78
N ILE A 467 4.36 4.01 -14.32
CA ILE A 467 5.05 2.79 -14.76
C ILE A 467 6.08 3.05 -15.87
N VAL A 468 5.83 4.03 -16.75
CA VAL A 468 6.77 4.41 -17.80
C VAL A 468 8.04 5.00 -17.20
N VAL A 469 7.88 5.94 -16.26
CA VAL A 469 8.99 6.55 -15.52
C VAL A 469 9.75 5.49 -14.71
N LEU A 470 9.03 4.64 -13.98
CA LEU A 470 9.61 3.56 -13.18
C LEU A 470 10.40 2.58 -14.06
N ALA A 471 9.85 2.15 -15.20
CA ALA A 471 10.53 1.22 -16.10
C ALA A 471 11.81 1.83 -16.70
N ILE A 472 11.78 3.11 -17.10
CA ILE A 472 12.96 3.80 -17.63
C ILE A 472 14.06 3.88 -16.56
N VAL A 473 13.73 4.29 -15.34
CA VAL A 473 14.72 4.44 -14.26
C VAL A 473 15.23 3.10 -13.76
N LEU A 474 14.37 2.09 -13.61
CA LEU A 474 14.80 0.72 -13.29
C LEU A 474 15.76 0.19 -14.36
N GLY A 475 15.45 0.43 -15.64
CA GLY A 475 16.33 0.09 -16.76
C GLY A 475 17.67 0.81 -16.68
N ALA A 476 17.68 2.12 -16.43
CA ALA A 476 18.91 2.90 -16.27
C ALA A 476 19.76 2.37 -15.11
N ILE A 477 19.15 2.13 -13.94
CA ILE A 477 19.86 1.57 -12.78
C ILE A 477 20.44 0.20 -13.12
N HIS A 478 19.65 -0.68 -13.75
CA HIS A 478 20.08 -2.02 -14.12
C HIS A 478 21.26 -1.98 -15.10
N PHE A 479 21.14 -1.20 -16.18
CA PHE A 479 22.17 -1.12 -17.22
C PHE A 479 23.46 -0.48 -16.73
N VAL A 480 23.39 0.60 -15.95
CA VAL A 480 24.57 1.33 -15.47
C VAL A 480 25.27 0.59 -14.34
N PHE A 481 24.53 -0.04 -13.43
CA PHE A 481 25.12 -0.55 -12.19
C PHE A 481 25.19 -2.07 -12.06
N PHE A 482 24.46 -2.83 -12.88
CA PHE A 482 24.28 -4.28 -12.71
C PHE A 482 24.55 -5.12 -13.97
N ARG A 483 24.61 -4.53 -15.17
CA ARG A 483 24.86 -5.24 -16.44
C ARG A 483 26.22 -5.95 -16.52
N GLU A 484 27.25 -5.39 -15.88
CA GLU A 484 28.65 -5.83 -16.07
C GLU A 484 29.12 -6.93 -15.11
N ARG A 485 28.24 -7.78 -14.58
CA ARG A 485 28.72 -8.97 -13.86
C ARG A 485 28.93 -10.10 -14.86
N PRO A 486 30.18 -10.42 -15.27
CA PRO A 486 30.41 -11.60 -16.10
C PRO A 486 29.84 -12.82 -15.38
N PRO A 487 29.26 -13.77 -16.13
CA PRO A 487 28.69 -14.98 -15.55
C PRO A 487 29.72 -15.65 -14.65
N ARG A 488 29.31 -16.02 -13.44
CA ARG A 488 30.14 -16.67 -12.40
C ARG A 488 30.86 -17.94 -12.88
N ILE A 489 30.54 -18.44 -14.08
CA ILE A 489 31.26 -19.48 -14.80
C ILE A 489 32.77 -19.16 -14.87
N ALA A 490 33.17 -17.88 -15.03
CA ALA A 490 34.58 -17.51 -15.01
C ALA A 490 35.25 -17.72 -13.64
N ARG A 491 34.54 -17.53 -12.52
CA ARG A 491 35.13 -17.76 -11.18
C ARG A 491 35.18 -19.24 -10.80
N HIS A 492 34.22 -20.06 -11.26
CA HIS A 492 34.31 -21.50 -11.07
C HIS A 492 35.37 -22.15 -11.97
N LEU A 493 35.57 -21.64 -13.20
CA LEU A 493 36.68 -22.08 -14.04
C LEU A 493 38.03 -21.60 -13.50
N VAL A 494 38.14 -20.39 -12.96
CA VAL A 494 39.38 -19.92 -12.31
C VAL A 494 39.65 -20.68 -11.00
N LYS A 495 38.63 -20.98 -10.19
CA LYS A 495 38.81 -21.78 -8.96
C LYS A 495 39.04 -23.27 -9.26
N ALA A 496 38.44 -23.82 -10.32
CA ALA A 496 38.72 -25.18 -10.77
C ALA A 496 40.07 -25.30 -11.49
N ALA A 497 40.55 -24.24 -12.16
CA ALA A 497 41.89 -24.17 -12.73
C ALA A 497 42.96 -24.01 -11.64
N LEU A 498 42.72 -23.15 -10.64
CA LEU A 498 43.61 -22.98 -9.48
C LEU A 498 43.62 -24.18 -8.52
N LEU A 499 42.57 -25.02 -8.52
CA LEU A 499 42.54 -26.29 -7.79
C LEU A 499 43.02 -27.48 -8.62
N ARG A 500 43.28 -27.30 -9.94
CA ARG A 500 43.79 -28.35 -10.84
C ARG A 500 45.29 -28.22 -11.16
N GLU A 501 45.98 -27.17 -10.70
CA GLU A 501 47.45 -27.18 -10.68
C GLU A 501 48.01 -27.89 -9.43
N PRO A 502 49.10 -28.67 -9.58
CA PRO A 502 48.99 -30.08 -9.26
C PRO A 502 49.81 -30.48 -8.03
N ARG A 503 49.20 -31.34 -7.20
CA ARG A 503 49.88 -32.25 -6.24
C ARG A 503 50.91 -33.22 -6.90
N ARG A 504 51.31 -32.99 -8.16
CA ARG A 504 52.30 -33.80 -8.89
C ARG A 504 53.77 -33.39 -8.66
N VAL A 505 54.06 -32.30 -7.93
CA VAL A 505 55.46 -31.89 -7.67
C VAL A 505 56.02 -32.46 -6.34
N LEU A 506 55.18 -32.99 -5.44
CA LEU A 506 55.64 -33.51 -4.14
C LEU A 506 55.88 -35.03 -4.10
N ALA A 507 55.60 -35.78 -5.17
CA ALA A 507 55.83 -37.23 -5.23
C ALA A 507 57.16 -37.64 -5.91
N ARG A 508 58.03 -36.69 -6.29
CA ARG A 508 59.32 -36.96 -6.95
C ARG A 508 60.57 -36.60 -6.13
N ARG A 509 60.44 -36.32 -4.82
CA ARG A 509 61.57 -35.95 -3.94
C ARG A 509 61.96 -36.99 -2.88
N HIS A 510 61.37 -38.18 -2.87
CA HIS A 510 61.78 -39.29 -1.99
C HIS A 510 62.03 -40.58 -2.77
N GLY A 511 63.06 -40.53 -3.63
CA GLY A 511 63.55 -41.67 -4.39
C GLY A 511 64.92 -41.37 -4.96
N ASN A 512 65.89 -41.18 -4.06
CA ASN A 512 67.32 -41.43 -4.23
C ASN A 512 67.95 -41.52 -2.85
#